data_AF-A0AA88WWL6-F1
#
_entry.id   AF-A0AA88WWL6-F1
#
_cell.length_a   1.000
_cell.length_b   1.000
_cell.length_c   1.000
_cell.angle_alpha   90.00
_cell.angle_beta   90.00
_cell.angle_gamma   90.00
#
_symmetry.space_group_name_H-M   'P 1'
#
loop_
_entity.id
_entity.type
_entity.pdbx_description
1 polymer ?
#
loop_
_entity_poly.entity_id
_entity_poly.type
_entity_poly.pdbx_seq_one_letter_code
_entity_poly.pdbx_strand_id
1 'polypeptide(L)'
;MESVGEGVTDLELGDHVLPVFTRECKECAHYTEECNMCDLLRINTDRGVMIHDEKSRFSINGKPIYHFFGISNFSEYTVTHVGCVAKINPMAPLDKVCVLSCGISTGLGATLNVAKPKKGSSVAVFGLGAVGLAAAEGAKIAGASSIIGVDVNSSIFEHAKKFGVTEFVNPKECKIPVQEVIPEMTNGGVDRSVECTGNIATMISAFEFVHDELELEKFITHEVPFTEINKAFDYMVKGEGLRCIIRMD
;
A
#
# COMPACT_ATOMS: atom_id res chain seq x y z
N MET A 1 16.78 -21.74 10.93
CA MET A 1 15.76 -22.69 11.39
C MET A 1 16.38 -23.59 12.44
N GLU A 2 15.73 -23.77 13.59
CA GLU A 2 16.21 -24.65 14.68
C GLU A 2 15.54 -26.03 14.66
N SER A 3 14.24 -26.10 14.34
CA SER A 3 13.52 -27.37 14.17
C SER A 3 12.26 -27.15 13.33
N VAL A 4 11.68 -28.23 12.82
CA VAL A 4 10.43 -28.19 12.05
C VAL A 4 9.42 -29.17 12.64
N GLY A 5 8.13 -28.80 12.54
CA GLY A 5 7.03 -29.68 12.95
C GLY A 5 6.78 -30.81 11.95
N GLU A 6 5.97 -31.79 12.35
CA GLU A 6 5.52 -32.86 11.47
C GLU A 6 4.82 -32.32 10.22
N GLY A 7 5.09 -32.93 9.05
CA GLY A 7 4.49 -32.53 7.77
C GLY A 7 5.18 -31.35 7.07
N VAL A 8 6.17 -30.71 7.68
CA VAL A 8 6.97 -29.66 7.02
C VAL A 8 8.00 -30.30 6.08
N THR A 9 7.89 -30.03 4.78
CA THR A 9 8.79 -30.57 3.75
C THR A 9 9.71 -29.54 3.10
N ASP A 10 9.32 -28.26 3.14
CA ASP A 10 9.98 -27.19 2.37
C ASP A 10 11.10 -26.47 3.14
N LEU A 11 11.33 -26.85 4.39
CA LEU A 11 12.31 -26.25 5.30
C LEU A 11 13.08 -27.33 6.07
N GLU A 12 14.34 -27.07 6.36
CA GLU A 12 15.19 -27.95 7.14
C GLU A 12 16.02 -27.20 8.20
N LEU A 13 16.66 -27.95 9.10
CA LEU A 13 17.56 -27.40 10.11
C LEU A 13 18.68 -26.59 9.45
N GLY A 14 18.96 -25.40 9.99
CA GLY A 14 20.02 -24.52 9.48
C GLY A 14 19.57 -23.55 8.38
N ASP A 15 18.38 -23.70 7.80
CA ASP A 15 17.89 -22.77 6.78
C ASP A 15 17.80 -21.33 7.30
N HIS A 16 18.29 -20.38 6.50
CA HIS A 16 18.08 -18.96 6.74
C HIS A 16 16.68 -18.58 6.28
N VAL A 17 15.93 -17.91 7.16
CA VAL A 17 14.52 -17.63 6.93
C VAL A 17 14.12 -16.24 7.39
N LEU A 18 13.06 -15.71 6.78
CA LEU A 18 12.33 -14.53 7.25
C LEU A 18 10.89 -14.92 7.61
N PRO A 19 10.48 -14.80 8.88
CA PRO A 19 9.08 -14.86 9.26
C PRO A 19 8.33 -13.65 8.69
N VAL A 20 7.15 -13.87 8.11
CA VAL A 20 6.27 -12.82 7.58
C VAL A 20 4.90 -12.92 8.26
N PHE A 21 4.25 -11.77 8.48
CA PHE A 21 2.98 -11.70 9.22
C PHE A 21 1.75 -12.18 8.43
N THR A 22 1.93 -12.41 7.12
CA THR A 22 0.91 -12.94 6.20
C THR A 22 1.63 -13.71 5.09
N ARG A 23 1.05 -14.83 4.63
CA ARG A 23 1.60 -15.62 3.51
C ARG A 23 0.58 -16.61 2.96
N GLU A 24 1.03 -17.48 2.06
CA GLU A 24 0.23 -18.40 1.24
C GLU A 24 0.25 -19.83 1.80
N CYS A 25 -0.93 -20.44 1.93
CA CYS A 25 -1.06 -21.88 2.21
C CYS A 25 -0.93 -22.76 0.96
N LYS A 26 -0.77 -22.17 -0.24
CA LYS A 26 -0.65 -22.82 -1.55
C LYS A 26 -1.89 -23.61 -2.05
N GLU A 27 -2.96 -23.67 -1.26
CA GLU A 27 -4.11 -24.53 -1.56
C GLU A 27 -5.47 -23.81 -1.50
N CYS A 28 -5.52 -22.58 -0.94
CA CYS A 28 -6.78 -21.82 -0.85
C CYS A 28 -7.16 -21.16 -2.18
N ALA A 29 -8.43 -20.77 -2.31
CA ALA A 29 -8.95 -20.12 -3.53
C ALA A 29 -8.22 -18.80 -3.88
N HIS A 30 -7.65 -18.12 -2.89
CA HIS A 30 -6.88 -16.89 -3.08
C HIS A 30 -5.41 -17.11 -3.42
N TYR A 31 -4.96 -18.36 -3.62
CA TYR A 31 -3.64 -18.65 -4.16
C TYR A 31 -3.67 -18.49 -5.68
N THR A 32 -3.62 -17.23 -6.14
CA THR A 32 -3.68 -16.84 -7.56
C THR A 32 -2.55 -15.86 -7.89
N GLU A 33 -2.28 -15.61 -9.16
CA GLU A 33 -1.28 -14.62 -9.59
C GLU A 33 -1.66 -13.18 -9.22
N GLU A 34 -2.93 -12.92 -8.90
CA GLU A 34 -3.49 -11.59 -8.65
C GLU A 34 -3.62 -11.27 -7.16
N CYS A 35 -3.56 -12.28 -6.28
CA CYS A 35 -3.90 -12.14 -4.87
C CYS A 35 -2.85 -12.78 -3.96
N ASN A 36 -2.46 -12.06 -2.91
CA ASN A 36 -1.58 -12.56 -1.85
C ASN A 36 -2.31 -12.69 -0.49
N MET A 37 -3.64 -12.62 -0.48
CA MET A 37 -4.48 -12.64 0.72
C MET A 37 -5.01 -14.05 1.01
N CYS A 38 -4.15 -14.91 1.56
CA CYS A 38 -4.52 -16.28 1.90
C CYS A 38 -5.69 -16.37 2.90
N ASP A 39 -6.68 -17.23 2.62
CA ASP A 39 -7.83 -17.44 3.51
C ASP A 39 -7.43 -17.89 4.92
N LEU A 40 -6.42 -18.76 5.01
CA LEU A 40 -5.96 -19.37 6.26
C LEU A 40 -4.97 -18.48 7.01
N LEU A 41 -4.02 -17.90 6.28
CA LEU A 41 -2.80 -17.28 6.82
C LEU A 41 -2.75 -15.76 6.64
N ARG A 42 -3.85 -15.13 6.22
CA ARG A 42 -3.97 -13.66 6.27
C ARG A 42 -3.69 -13.12 7.66
N ILE A 43 -3.27 -11.85 7.70
CA ILE A 43 -3.02 -11.09 8.92
C ILE A 43 -4.24 -11.17 9.86
N ASN A 44 -3.96 -11.42 11.14
CA ASN A 44 -4.94 -11.36 12.22
C ASN A 44 -4.25 -10.79 13.45
N THR A 45 -4.65 -9.57 13.83
CA THR A 45 -4.08 -8.83 14.98
C THR A 45 -4.52 -9.37 16.33
N ASP A 46 -5.68 -10.02 16.38
CA ASP A 46 -6.33 -10.42 17.63
C ASP A 46 -5.96 -11.86 18.02
N ARG A 47 -5.42 -12.63 17.07
CA ARG A 47 -5.00 -14.01 17.28
C ARG A 47 -3.68 -14.08 18.06
N GLY A 48 -3.79 -14.32 19.36
CA GLY A 48 -2.66 -14.55 20.26
C GLY A 48 -2.11 -15.99 20.31
N VAL A 49 -2.61 -16.90 19.47
CA VAL A 49 -2.36 -18.35 19.59
C VAL A 49 -2.07 -19.00 18.25
N MET A 50 -1.49 -20.21 18.26
CA MET A 50 -1.22 -20.98 17.04
C MET A 50 -2.51 -21.55 16.46
N ILE A 51 -2.59 -21.61 15.12
CA ILE A 51 -3.76 -22.09 14.38
C ILE A 51 -4.06 -23.58 14.67
N HIS A 52 -3.02 -24.38 14.90
CA HIS A 52 -3.17 -25.83 15.05
C HIS A 52 -3.98 -26.22 16.29
N ASP A 53 -3.76 -25.58 17.43
CA ASP A 53 -4.29 -26.05 18.73
C ASP A 53 -4.86 -24.92 19.60
N GLU A 54 -4.97 -23.71 19.06
CA GLU A 54 -5.47 -22.53 19.74
C GLU A 54 -4.73 -22.21 21.05
N LYS A 55 -3.45 -22.61 21.15
CA LYS A 55 -2.60 -22.33 22.31
C LYS A 55 -1.39 -21.50 21.95
N SER A 56 -0.86 -20.78 22.94
CA SER A 56 0.44 -20.13 22.79
C SER A 56 1.59 -21.15 22.88
N ARG A 57 2.76 -20.76 22.37
CA ARG A 57 4.04 -21.47 22.53
C ARG A 57 4.95 -20.80 23.55
N PHE A 58 4.54 -19.63 24.05
CA PHE A 58 5.26 -18.88 25.07
C PHE A 58 4.52 -18.97 26.41
N SER A 59 5.28 -19.12 27.49
CA SER A 59 4.76 -19.02 28.84
C SER A 59 5.83 -18.53 29.81
N ILE A 60 5.40 -17.85 30.89
CA ILE A 60 6.24 -17.54 32.05
C ILE A 60 5.51 -18.06 33.27
N ASN A 61 6.19 -18.88 34.09
CA ASN A 61 5.63 -19.48 35.31
C ASN A 61 4.29 -20.22 35.05
N GLY A 62 4.19 -20.92 33.93
CA GLY A 62 2.99 -21.65 33.51
C GLY A 62 1.84 -20.77 33.00
N LYS A 63 1.99 -19.43 32.97
CA LYS A 63 1.01 -18.52 32.40
C LYS A 63 1.33 -18.23 30.93
N PRO A 64 0.37 -18.36 30.00
CA PRO A 64 0.61 -18.15 28.59
C PRO A 64 0.94 -16.68 28.30
N ILE A 65 1.88 -16.47 27.38
CA ILE A 65 2.15 -15.16 26.76
C ILE A 65 1.67 -15.25 25.33
N TYR A 66 0.81 -14.33 24.91
CA TYR A 66 0.24 -14.39 23.57
C TYR A 66 1.25 -14.06 22.48
N HIS A 67 1.06 -14.71 21.34
CA HIS A 67 1.74 -14.37 20.09
C HIS A 67 1.28 -13.03 19.55
N PHE A 68 2.11 -12.43 18.70
CA PHE A 68 1.76 -11.25 17.93
C PHE A 68 2.05 -11.48 16.45
N PHE A 69 1.04 -11.26 15.60
CA PHE A 69 1.09 -11.51 14.16
C PHE A 69 1.51 -12.93 13.73
N GLY A 70 1.47 -13.89 14.66
CA GLY A 70 1.94 -15.25 14.40
C GLY A 70 3.46 -15.36 14.13
N ILE A 71 4.23 -14.31 14.42
CA ILE A 71 5.70 -14.31 14.26
C ILE A 71 6.44 -14.06 15.58
N SER A 72 5.97 -13.13 16.42
CA SER A 72 6.51 -12.87 17.76
C SER A 72 8.05 -12.75 17.82
N ASN A 73 8.66 -11.98 16.90
CA ASN A 73 10.12 -11.92 16.71
C ASN A 73 10.91 -11.22 17.84
N PHE A 74 10.26 -10.73 18.89
CA PHE A 74 10.92 -10.16 20.07
C PHE A 74 11.21 -11.25 21.12
N SER A 75 11.89 -12.30 20.69
CA SER A 75 12.30 -13.46 21.46
C SER A 75 13.49 -14.12 20.76
N GLU A 76 14.40 -14.75 21.51
CA GLU A 76 15.54 -15.48 20.93
C GLU A 76 15.08 -16.64 20.03
N TYR A 77 13.95 -17.26 20.40
CA TYR A 77 13.29 -18.30 19.62
C TYR A 77 11.80 -17.98 19.48
N THR A 78 11.24 -18.35 18.34
CA THR A 78 9.81 -18.23 18.08
C THR A 78 9.29 -19.44 17.32
N VAL A 79 7.99 -19.69 17.44
CA VAL A 79 7.29 -20.73 16.70
C VAL A 79 6.28 -20.05 15.79
N THR A 80 6.37 -20.31 14.49
CA THR A 80 5.48 -19.74 13.48
C THR A 80 5.00 -20.84 12.53
N HIS A 81 3.90 -20.57 11.83
CA HIS A 81 3.38 -21.50 10.83
C HIS A 81 4.32 -21.55 9.62
N VAL A 82 4.63 -22.74 9.09
CA VAL A 82 5.55 -22.92 7.94
C VAL A 82 5.16 -22.05 6.75
N GLY A 83 3.85 -21.92 6.49
CA GLY A 83 3.33 -21.06 5.45
C GLY A 83 3.79 -19.61 5.61
N CYS A 84 3.98 -19.10 6.83
CA CYS A 84 4.45 -17.76 7.16
C CYS A 84 5.98 -17.60 7.19
N VAL A 85 6.73 -18.57 6.66
CA VAL A 85 8.20 -18.54 6.66
C VAL A 85 8.71 -18.48 5.22
N ALA A 86 9.53 -17.46 4.93
CA ALA A 86 10.25 -17.35 3.68
C ALA A 86 11.66 -17.93 3.83
N LYS A 87 11.97 -19.04 3.15
CA LYS A 87 13.36 -19.48 2.96
C LYS A 87 14.10 -18.47 2.09
N ILE A 88 15.28 -18.04 2.52
CA ILE A 88 16.09 -17.03 1.83
C ILE A 88 17.50 -17.54 1.55
N ASN A 89 18.26 -16.77 0.76
CA ASN A 89 19.66 -17.05 0.46
C ASN A 89 20.48 -17.10 1.76
N PRO A 90 21.22 -18.20 2.04
CA PRO A 90 22.02 -18.34 3.26
C PRO A 90 23.17 -17.33 3.37
N MET A 91 23.61 -16.74 2.26
CA MET A 91 24.63 -15.69 2.24
C MET A 91 24.07 -14.29 2.57
N ALA A 92 22.75 -14.14 2.65
CA ALA A 92 22.14 -12.85 2.93
C ALA A 92 22.40 -12.43 4.40
N PRO A 93 22.88 -11.20 4.64
CA PRO A 93 23.14 -10.69 5.99
C PRO A 93 21.82 -10.48 6.74
N LEU A 94 21.51 -11.33 7.71
CA LEU A 94 20.23 -11.35 8.44
C LEU A 94 19.95 -10.05 9.20
N ASP A 95 20.99 -9.37 9.66
CA ASP A 95 20.94 -8.04 10.30
C ASP A 95 20.47 -6.93 9.35
N LYS A 96 20.47 -7.18 8.03
CA LYS A 96 19.99 -6.25 7.01
C LYS A 96 18.69 -6.71 6.35
N VAL A 97 18.56 -7.98 6.02
CA VAL A 97 17.38 -8.44 5.25
C VAL A 97 16.13 -8.62 6.10
N CYS A 98 16.24 -8.55 7.44
CA CYS A 98 15.09 -8.67 8.33
C CYS A 98 13.99 -7.62 8.06
N VAL A 99 14.35 -6.42 7.60
CA VAL A 99 13.41 -5.33 7.27
C VAL A 99 12.58 -5.59 6.01
N LEU A 100 12.94 -6.59 5.20
CA LEU A 100 12.18 -7.00 4.02
C LEU A 100 10.89 -7.76 4.37
N SER A 101 10.71 -8.19 5.61
CA SER A 101 9.55 -9.00 6.03
C SER A 101 8.26 -8.19 6.25
N CYS A 102 8.31 -6.86 6.14
CA CYS A 102 7.16 -5.98 6.34
C CYS A 102 7.27 -4.70 5.50
N GLY A 103 7.48 -3.54 6.13
CA GLY A 103 7.23 -2.22 5.52
C GLY A 103 7.97 -1.93 4.21
N ILE A 104 9.23 -2.40 4.05
CA ILE A 104 9.98 -2.17 2.80
C ILE A 104 9.31 -2.88 1.63
N SER A 105 8.99 -4.17 1.79
CA SER A 105 8.33 -4.94 0.74
C SER A 105 6.92 -4.43 0.45
N THR A 106 6.21 -3.90 1.46
CA THR A 106 4.91 -3.25 1.27
C THR A 106 5.01 -2.05 0.33
N GLY A 107 5.94 -1.13 0.59
CA GLY A 107 6.12 0.07 -0.25
C GLY A 107 6.61 -0.24 -1.66
N LEU A 108 7.63 -1.10 -1.76
CA LEU A 108 8.15 -1.56 -3.05
C LEU A 108 7.07 -2.27 -3.86
N GLY A 109 6.34 -3.19 -3.25
CA GLY A 109 5.26 -3.95 -3.89
C GLY A 109 4.09 -3.05 -4.31
N ALA A 110 3.68 -2.10 -3.47
CA ALA A 110 2.65 -1.12 -3.82
C ALA A 110 3.01 -0.36 -5.10
N THR A 111 4.29 -0.02 -5.27
CA THR A 111 4.72 0.74 -6.45
C THR A 111 4.96 -0.15 -7.66
N LEU A 112 5.74 -1.23 -7.50
CA LEU A 112 6.18 -2.07 -8.61
C LEU A 112 5.14 -3.09 -9.07
N ASN A 113 4.30 -3.59 -8.15
CA ASN A 113 3.31 -4.63 -8.45
C ASN A 113 1.90 -4.08 -8.62
N VAL A 114 1.56 -2.94 -8.00
CA VAL A 114 0.20 -2.36 -8.09
C VAL A 114 0.19 -1.10 -8.96
N ALA A 115 0.87 -0.03 -8.54
CA ALA A 115 0.84 1.25 -9.27
C ALA A 115 1.48 1.14 -10.67
N LYS A 116 2.56 0.38 -10.81
CA LYS A 116 3.30 0.14 -12.06
C LYS A 116 3.57 1.43 -12.86
N PRO A 117 4.25 2.43 -12.27
CA PRO A 117 4.57 3.66 -12.98
C PRO A 117 5.41 3.36 -14.22
N LYS A 118 5.11 4.05 -15.32
CA LYS A 118 5.91 3.94 -16.57
C LYS A 118 7.18 4.78 -16.43
N LYS A 119 8.22 4.42 -17.18
CA LYS A 119 9.43 5.24 -17.24
C LYS A 119 9.08 6.68 -17.66
N GLY A 120 9.59 7.67 -16.93
CA GLY A 120 9.32 9.09 -17.14
C GLY A 120 8.00 9.59 -16.56
N SER A 121 7.28 8.77 -15.78
CA SER A 121 6.07 9.21 -15.10
C SER A 121 6.37 10.04 -13.85
N SER A 122 5.36 10.74 -13.37
CA SER A 122 5.31 11.42 -12.07
C SER A 122 4.62 10.54 -11.03
N VAL A 123 5.15 10.53 -9.80
CA VAL A 123 4.59 9.75 -8.69
C VAL A 123 4.50 10.58 -7.42
N ALA A 124 3.32 10.67 -6.81
CA ALA A 124 3.16 11.23 -5.46
C ALA A 124 3.19 10.12 -4.39
N VAL A 125 3.96 10.33 -3.32
CA VAL A 125 4.03 9.41 -2.18
C VAL A 125 3.65 10.15 -0.91
N PHE A 126 2.57 9.72 -0.27
CA PHE A 126 2.06 10.34 0.95
C PHE A 126 2.50 9.57 2.18
N GLY A 127 3.24 10.25 3.07
CA GLY A 127 3.85 9.70 4.27
C GLY A 127 5.22 9.10 3.98
N LEU A 128 6.28 9.72 4.48
CA LEU A 128 7.68 9.35 4.22
C LEU A 128 8.28 8.53 5.39
N GLY A 129 7.49 7.60 5.93
CA GLY A 129 7.97 6.53 6.81
C GLY A 129 8.63 5.39 6.01
N ALA A 130 8.89 4.25 6.67
CA ALA A 130 9.54 3.10 6.02
C ALA A 130 8.81 2.61 4.75
N VAL A 131 7.48 2.57 4.77
CA VAL A 131 6.66 2.16 3.63
C VAL A 131 6.77 3.18 2.49
N GLY A 132 6.57 4.47 2.77
CA GLY A 132 6.63 5.50 1.73
C GLY A 132 8.03 5.68 1.14
N LEU A 133 9.08 5.62 1.94
CA LEU A 133 10.45 5.66 1.42
C LEU A 133 10.74 4.46 0.51
N ALA A 134 10.22 3.27 0.84
CA ALA A 134 10.33 2.10 -0.03
C ALA A 134 9.46 2.23 -1.30
N ALA A 135 8.30 2.88 -1.23
CA ALA A 135 7.48 3.21 -2.39
C ALA A 135 8.21 4.19 -3.33
N ALA A 136 8.84 5.24 -2.78
CA ALA A 136 9.68 6.16 -3.53
C ALA A 136 10.86 5.44 -4.22
N GLU A 137 11.55 4.54 -3.50
CA GLU A 137 12.61 3.73 -4.11
C GLU A 137 12.05 2.83 -5.23
N GLY A 138 10.85 2.26 -5.05
CA GLY A 138 10.14 1.52 -6.09
C GLY A 138 9.85 2.38 -7.33
N ALA A 139 9.41 3.63 -7.15
CA ALA A 139 9.14 4.56 -8.25
C ALA A 139 10.43 4.91 -9.01
N LYS A 140 11.52 5.12 -8.27
CA LYS A 140 12.85 5.36 -8.84
C LYS A 140 13.35 4.14 -9.62
N ILE A 141 13.18 2.93 -9.10
CA ILE A 141 13.52 1.66 -9.79
C ILE A 141 12.72 1.54 -11.09
N ALA A 142 11.44 1.91 -11.08
CA ALA A 142 10.58 1.92 -12.27
C ALA A 142 10.94 3.03 -13.28
N GLY A 143 11.79 3.98 -12.90
CA GLY A 143 12.28 5.06 -13.75
C GLY A 143 11.35 6.26 -13.82
N ALA A 144 10.56 6.54 -12.78
CA ALA A 144 9.83 7.79 -12.63
C ALA A 144 10.79 9.00 -12.69
N SER A 145 10.38 10.08 -13.35
CA SER A 145 11.20 11.30 -13.50
C SER A 145 10.93 12.35 -12.43
N SER A 146 9.72 12.37 -11.86
CA SER A 146 9.37 13.21 -10.71
C SER A 146 8.74 12.34 -9.63
N ILE A 147 9.27 12.43 -8.41
CA ILE A 147 8.79 11.73 -7.23
C ILE A 147 8.53 12.77 -6.15
N ILE A 148 7.26 13.08 -5.92
CA ILE A 148 6.80 14.11 -5.00
C ILE A 148 6.49 13.45 -3.65
N GLY A 149 7.27 13.77 -2.63
CA GLY A 149 7.04 13.32 -1.27
C GLY A 149 6.10 14.28 -0.52
N VAL A 150 5.06 13.75 0.11
CA VAL A 150 4.12 14.53 0.93
C VAL A 150 4.22 14.09 2.38
N ASP A 151 4.70 14.95 3.27
CA ASP A 151 4.80 14.65 4.70
C ASP A 151 4.65 15.91 5.56
N VAL A 152 4.11 15.77 6.77
CA VAL A 152 3.98 16.89 7.72
C VAL A 152 5.30 17.27 8.40
N ASN A 153 6.29 16.39 8.35
CA ASN A 153 7.62 16.59 8.92
C ASN A 153 8.63 16.97 7.84
N SER A 154 8.85 18.27 7.62
CA SER A 154 9.78 18.78 6.61
C SER A 154 11.22 18.28 6.75
N SER A 155 11.64 17.88 7.96
CA SER A 155 13.01 17.39 8.19
C SER A 155 13.30 16.05 7.49
N ILE A 156 12.27 15.27 7.13
CA ILE A 156 12.44 13.98 6.47
C ILE A 156 12.91 14.12 5.01
N PHE A 157 12.67 15.28 4.39
CA PHE A 157 12.91 15.46 2.95
C PHE A 157 14.37 15.23 2.56
N GLU A 158 15.33 15.78 3.32
CA GLU A 158 16.75 15.58 3.04
C GLU A 158 17.17 14.09 3.09
N HIS A 159 16.52 13.32 3.96
CA HIS A 159 16.72 11.88 3.98
C HIS A 159 16.04 11.19 2.80
N ALA A 160 14.81 11.60 2.48
CA ALA A 160 13.97 11.03 1.42
C ALA A 160 14.59 11.16 0.02
N LYS A 161 15.38 12.21 -0.24
CA LYS A 161 16.15 12.35 -1.49
C LYS A 161 17.03 11.15 -1.81
N LYS A 162 17.57 10.46 -0.79
CA LYS A 162 18.39 9.25 -0.98
C LYS A 162 17.59 8.09 -1.60
N PHE A 163 16.27 8.10 -1.38
CA PHE A 163 15.31 7.10 -1.87
C PHE A 163 14.62 7.53 -3.18
N GLY A 164 15.09 8.61 -3.80
CA GLY A 164 14.59 9.07 -5.11
C GLY A 164 13.58 10.20 -5.05
N VAL A 165 13.13 10.64 -3.87
CA VAL A 165 12.21 11.79 -3.77
C VAL A 165 12.89 13.05 -4.34
N THR A 166 12.30 13.65 -5.37
CA THR A 166 12.84 14.82 -6.08
C THR A 166 12.26 16.13 -5.55
N GLU A 167 11.00 16.09 -5.13
CA GLU A 167 10.22 17.25 -4.72
C GLU A 167 9.49 16.94 -3.42
N PHE A 168 9.11 17.97 -2.67
CA PHE A 168 8.49 17.80 -1.37
C PHE A 168 7.40 18.83 -1.10
N VAL A 169 6.32 18.36 -0.50
CA VAL A 169 5.18 19.18 -0.08
C VAL A 169 4.90 18.89 1.39
N ASN A 170 4.93 19.94 2.22
CA ASN A 170 4.37 19.88 3.56
C ASN A 170 2.96 20.48 3.57
N PRO A 171 1.90 19.68 3.79
CA PRO A 171 0.52 20.18 3.80
C PRO A 171 0.28 21.32 4.82
N LYS A 172 1.08 21.41 5.88
CA LYS A 172 0.98 22.46 6.91
C LYS A 172 1.56 23.81 6.48
N GLU A 173 2.40 23.82 5.44
CA GLU A 173 3.09 25.01 4.94
C GLU A 173 2.42 25.56 3.67
N CYS A 174 1.43 24.85 3.13
CA CYS A 174 0.69 25.24 1.94
C CYS A 174 -0.26 26.42 2.23
N LYS A 175 -0.28 27.39 1.30
CA LYS A 175 -1.20 28.55 1.35
C LYS A 175 -2.56 28.27 0.70
N ILE A 176 -2.60 27.28 -0.18
CA ILE A 176 -3.79 26.78 -0.86
C ILE A 176 -4.09 25.35 -0.35
N PRO A 177 -5.31 24.83 -0.54
CA PRO A 177 -5.61 23.44 -0.19
C PRO A 177 -4.57 22.48 -0.78
N VAL A 178 -4.09 21.51 0.01
CA VAL A 178 -3.10 20.54 -0.45
C VAL A 178 -3.55 19.82 -1.72
N GLN A 179 -4.86 19.75 -1.92
CA GLN A 179 -5.54 19.23 -3.09
C GLN A 179 -5.24 19.94 -4.40
N GLU A 180 -4.92 21.22 -4.35
CA GLU A 180 -4.65 22.04 -5.52
C GLU A 180 -3.14 22.13 -5.79
N VAL A 181 -2.31 21.95 -4.76
CA VAL A 181 -0.84 22.10 -4.86
C VAL A 181 -0.22 21.13 -5.87
N ILE A 182 -0.54 19.84 -5.76
CA ILE A 182 0.08 18.84 -6.64
C ILE A 182 -0.42 18.98 -8.08
N PRO A 183 -1.72 19.13 -8.36
CA PRO A 183 -2.20 19.44 -9.71
C PRO A 183 -1.55 20.68 -10.34
N GLU A 184 -1.36 21.77 -9.58
CA GLU A 184 -0.65 22.96 -10.07
C GLU A 184 0.83 22.67 -10.41
N MET A 185 1.52 21.90 -9.56
CA MET A 185 2.93 21.51 -9.79
C MET A 185 3.11 20.59 -10.98
N THR A 186 2.09 19.78 -11.30
CA THR A 186 2.18 18.67 -12.27
C THR A 186 1.34 18.89 -13.53
N ASN A 187 0.72 20.06 -13.66
CA ASN A 187 -0.14 20.41 -14.79
C ASN A 187 -1.32 19.42 -14.96
N GLY A 188 -2.06 19.17 -13.88
CA GLY A 188 -3.29 18.37 -13.90
C GLY A 188 -3.29 17.13 -13.00
N GLY A 189 -2.18 16.83 -12.33
CA GLY A 189 -2.06 15.70 -11.40
C GLY A 189 -0.88 14.78 -11.73
N VAL A 190 -0.54 13.90 -10.80
CA VAL A 190 0.51 12.88 -10.99
C VAL A 190 -0.02 11.68 -11.77
N ASP A 191 0.86 10.95 -12.47
CA ASP A 191 0.46 9.72 -13.16
C ASP A 191 0.06 8.62 -12.17
N ARG A 192 0.73 8.55 -11.01
CA ARG A 192 0.45 7.57 -9.96
C ARG A 192 0.57 8.21 -8.58
N SER A 193 -0.23 7.73 -7.63
CA SER A 193 -0.11 8.09 -6.23
C SER A 193 -0.03 6.84 -5.35
N VAL A 194 0.69 6.95 -4.22
CA VAL A 194 0.81 5.88 -3.22
C VAL A 194 0.61 6.47 -1.83
N GLU A 195 -0.47 6.06 -1.16
CA GLU A 195 -0.82 6.48 0.20
C GLU A 195 -0.19 5.52 1.23
N CYS A 196 0.61 6.05 2.16
CA CYS A 196 1.40 5.26 3.10
C CYS A 196 1.22 5.66 4.58
N THR A 197 0.26 6.53 4.90
CA THR A 197 -0.03 7.01 6.27
C THR A 197 -1.18 6.26 6.94
N GLY A 198 -2.13 5.73 6.15
CA GLY A 198 -3.38 5.18 6.68
C GLY A 198 -4.41 6.23 7.09
N ASN A 199 -4.16 7.52 6.80
CA ASN A 199 -5.08 8.60 7.11
C ASN A 199 -6.12 8.78 6.00
N ILE A 200 -7.42 8.75 6.36
CA ILE A 200 -8.54 8.82 5.41
C ILE A 200 -8.49 10.10 4.55
N ALA A 201 -8.20 11.26 5.14
CA ALA A 201 -8.13 12.51 4.37
C ALA A 201 -6.97 12.48 3.35
N THR A 202 -5.88 11.79 3.70
CA THR A 202 -4.74 11.59 2.80
C THR A 202 -5.06 10.58 1.70
N MET A 203 -5.89 9.56 1.97
CA MET A 203 -6.40 8.65 0.93
C MET A 203 -7.26 9.38 -0.10
N ILE A 204 -8.17 10.24 0.36
CA ILE A 204 -9.00 11.06 -0.53
C ILE A 204 -8.10 11.95 -1.40
N SER A 205 -7.13 12.63 -0.78
CA SER A 205 -6.16 13.47 -1.48
C SER A 205 -5.34 12.66 -2.49
N ALA A 206 -4.83 11.49 -2.12
CA ALA A 206 -4.06 10.64 -3.02
C ALA A 206 -4.86 10.22 -4.25
N PHE A 207 -6.17 10.01 -4.12
CA PHE A 207 -7.06 9.73 -5.24
C PHE A 207 -7.35 10.96 -6.09
N GLU A 208 -7.59 12.13 -5.49
CA GLU A 208 -7.89 13.37 -6.22
C GLU A 208 -6.68 13.93 -6.99
N PHE A 209 -5.45 13.52 -6.63
CA PHE A 209 -4.24 14.12 -7.23
C PHE A 209 -3.76 13.36 -8.46
N VAL A 210 -4.32 12.18 -8.75
CA VAL A 210 -3.95 11.49 -9.99
C VAL A 210 -4.58 12.22 -11.17
N HIS A 211 -3.82 12.32 -12.27
CA HIS A 211 -4.27 13.03 -13.45
C HIS A 211 -5.61 12.47 -13.94
N ASP A 212 -6.57 13.35 -14.22
CA ASP A 212 -7.82 12.97 -14.84
C ASP A 212 -7.54 12.37 -16.22
N GLU A 213 -7.68 11.06 -16.37
CA GLU A 213 -7.83 10.42 -17.70
C GLU A 213 -9.28 10.53 -18.20
N LEU A 214 -10.24 10.86 -17.31
CA LEU A 214 -11.65 10.96 -17.62
C LEU A 214 -12.11 12.42 -17.60
N GLU A 215 -12.11 13.07 -18.76
CA GLU A 215 -12.75 14.38 -18.93
C GLU A 215 -14.28 14.24 -18.81
N LEU A 216 -14.80 14.33 -17.57
CA LEU A 216 -16.24 14.27 -17.27
C LEU A 216 -17.02 15.35 -18.03
N GLU A 217 -16.39 16.50 -18.27
CA GLU A 217 -16.97 17.63 -19.01
C GLU A 217 -17.40 17.22 -20.43
N LYS A 218 -16.66 16.30 -21.09
CA LYS A 218 -17.05 15.79 -22.42
C LYS A 218 -18.35 14.99 -22.41
N PHE A 219 -18.75 14.44 -21.26
CA PHE A 219 -20.01 13.71 -21.11
C PHE A 219 -21.17 14.64 -20.73
N ILE A 220 -20.89 15.81 -20.17
CA ILE A 220 -21.89 16.80 -19.77
C ILE A 220 -22.14 17.72 -20.96
N THR A 221 -23.28 17.53 -21.63
CA THR A 221 -23.61 18.34 -22.81
C THR A 221 -24.57 19.49 -22.50
N HIS A 222 -25.27 19.41 -21.36
CA HIS A 222 -26.28 20.39 -20.96
C HIS A 222 -26.28 20.58 -19.44
N GLU A 223 -26.72 21.74 -18.99
CA GLU A 223 -26.97 22.04 -17.58
C GLU A 223 -28.27 22.84 -17.49
N VAL A 224 -29.17 22.45 -16.58
CA VAL A 224 -30.45 23.13 -16.37
C VAL A 224 -30.74 23.28 -14.87
N PRO A 225 -31.42 24.35 -14.44
CA PRO A 225 -31.95 24.43 -13.09
C PRO A 225 -33.10 23.44 -12.89
N PHE A 226 -33.37 23.05 -11.64
CA PHE A 226 -34.46 22.11 -11.32
C PHE A 226 -35.83 22.59 -11.80
N THR A 227 -36.05 23.92 -11.84
CA THR A 227 -37.25 24.55 -12.40
C THR A 227 -37.47 24.24 -13.88
N GLU A 228 -36.42 23.86 -14.61
CA GLU A 228 -36.44 23.52 -16.02
C GLU A 228 -36.15 22.04 -16.28
N ILE A 229 -36.38 21.16 -15.29
CA ILE A 229 -36.09 19.72 -15.40
C ILE A 229 -36.69 19.05 -16.65
N ASN A 230 -37.85 19.52 -17.15
CA ASN A 230 -38.46 19.01 -18.37
C ASN A 230 -37.58 19.22 -19.62
N LYS A 231 -36.75 20.27 -19.67
CA LYS A 231 -35.78 20.46 -20.76
C LYS A 231 -34.71 19.36 -20.79
N ALA A 232 -34.29 18.85 -19.63
CA ALA A 232 -33.36 17.73 -19.57
C ALA A 232 -33.94 16.46 -20.21
N PHE A 233 -35.25 16.20 -20.01
CA PHE A 233 -35.96 15.12 -20.69
C PHE A 233 -36.08 15.37 -22.19
N ASP A 234 -36.36 16.61 -22.62
CA ASP A 234 -36.41 16.95 -24.05
C ASP A 234 -35.07 16.69 -24.75
N TYR A 235 -33.94 17.07 -24.14
CA TYR A 235 -32.60 16.80 -24.68
C TYR A 235 -32.33 15.30 -24.80
N MET A 236 -32.79 14.51 -23.83
CA MET A 236 -32.65 13.05 -23.85
C MET A 236 -33.46 12.40 -24.97
N VAL A 237 -34.73 12.77 -25.12
CA VAL A 237 -35.64 12.16 -26.11
C VAL A 237 -35.24 12.55 -27.54
N LYS A 238 -34.74 13.78 -27.75
CA LYS A 238 -34.29 14.25 -29.06
C LYS A 238 -32.88 13.75 -29.45
N GLY A 239 -32.17 13.10 -28.53
CA GLY A 239 -30.79 12.66 -28.74
C GLY A 239 -29.81 13.84 -28.86
N GLU A 240 -30.17 15.00 -28.29
CA GLU A 240 -29.39 16.23 -28.37
C GLU A 240 -28.28 16.28 -27.31
N GLY A 241 -28.25 15.34 -26.35
CA GLY A 241 -27.24 15.32 -25.29
C GLY A 241 -26.84 13.95 -24.75
N LEU A 242 -25.65 13.88 -24.13
CA LEU A 242 -25.13 12.68 -23.46
C LEU A 242 -25.56 12.63 -21.99
N ARG A 243 -25.25 13.67 -21.22
CA ARG A 243 -25.72 13.89 -19.85
C ARG A 243 -26.12 15.34 -19.64
N CYS A 244 -27.16 15.55 -18.84
CA CYS A 244 -27.61 16.87 -18.42
C CYS A 244 -27.50 16.96 -16.89
N ILE A 245 -26.79 17.97 -16.38
CA ILE A 245 -26.75 18.26 -14.94
C ILE A 245 -28.01 19.04 -14.55
N ILE A 246 -28.68 18.57 -13.50
CA ILE A 246 -29.82 19.29 -12.89
C ILE A 246 -29.32 19.96 -11.61
N ARG A 247 -29.29 21.29 -11.61
CA ARG A 247 -28.88 22.13 -10.47
C ARG A 247 -30.07 22.33 -9.53
N MET A 248 -29.85 22.11 -8.24
CA MET A 248 -30.92 22.07 -7.22
C MET A 248 -31.08 23.40 -6.46
N ASP A 249 -30.20 24.36 -6.71
CA ASP A 249 -30.19 25.72 -6.16
C ASP A 249 -31.15 26.68 -6.87
#